data_AF-A0A1Y3B240-F1
#
_entry.id   AF-A0A1Y3B240-F1
#
_cell.length_a   1.000
_cell.length_b   1.000
_cell.length_c   1.000
_cell.angle_alpha   90.00
_cell.angle_beta   90.00
_cell.angle_gamma   90.00
#
_symmetry.space_group_name_H-M   'P 1'
#
loop_
_entity.id
_entity.type
_entity.pdbx_description
1 polymer ?
#
loop_
_entity_poly.entity_id
_entity_poly.type
_entity_poly.pdbx_seq_one_letter_code
_entity_poly.pdbx_strand_id
1 'polypeptide(L)'
;SYPHEFPLFRKLLIYFSNSCENILLNRLCFQYLKFINGHRYDESYNDRIGIYMNNMLTGSSSWNSAQFLQILMSNDGQPRHFDFFDEQLNRQHYNGQKTPPIYNISNIRSEHIAIIYSPNDQLNLMKDIEKLKSVLNGK
;
A
#
# COMPACT_ATOMS: atom_id res chain seq x y z
N SER A 1 -6.43 -11.91 -18.46
CA SER A 1 -6.33 -10.49 -18.84
C SER A 1 -5.11 -9.87 -18.19
N TYR A 2 -4.26 -9.22 -19.00
CA TYR A 2 -3.15 -8.40 -18.53
C TYR A 2 -3.69 -7.22 -17.69
N PRO A 3 -2.99 -6.75 -16.65
CA PRO A 3 -3.44 -5.60 -15.90
C PRO A 3 -3.35 -4.36 -16.78
N HIS A 4 -4.49 -3.88 -17.24
CA HIS A 4 -4.60 -2.56 -17.80
C HIS A 4 -4.52 -1.56 -16.65
N GLU A 5 -3.54 -0.65 -16.68
CA GLU A 5 -3.70 0.62 -15.99
C GLU A 5 -5.03 1.23 -16.44
N PHE A 6 -5.84 1.75 -15.52
CA PHE A 6 -7.04 2.49 -15.92
C PHE A 6 -6.58 3.76 -16.65
N PRO A 7 -6.72 3.87 -17.98
CA PRO A 7 -6.06 4.92 -18.77
C PRO A 7 -6.62 6.33 -18.47
N LEU A 8 -7.83 6.38 -17.90
CA LEU A 8 -8.51 7.60 -17.47
C LEU A 8 -8.01 8.16 -16.13
N PHE A 9 -7.36 7.34 -15.30
CA PHE A 9 -7.03 7.72 -13.92
C PHE A 9 -5.95 8.82 -13.87
N ARG A 10 -4.91 8.73 -14.71
CA ARG A 10 -3.78 9.66 -14.66
C ARG A 10 -4.13 11.07 -15.14
N LYS A 11 -4.87 11.21 -16.24
CA LYS A 11 -5.30 12.54 -16.74
C LYS A 11 -6.24 13.21 -15.74
N LEU A 12 -7.15 12.43 -15.15
CA LEU A 12 -8.06 12.90 -14.12
C LEU A 12 -7.31 13.35 -12.86
N LEU A 13 -6.32 12.57 -12.40
CA LEU A 13 -5.45 12.93 -11.27
C LEU A 13 -4.67 14.23 -11.52
N ILE A 14 -4.08 14.40 -12.70
CA ILE A 14 -3.36 15.64 -13.06
C ILE A 14 -4.32 16.83 -12.96
N TYR A 15 -5.51 16.72 -13.54
CA TYR A 15 -6.52 17.77 -13.47
C TYR A 15 -6.93 18.11 -12.02
N PHE A 16 -7.19 17.10 -11.20
CA PHE A 16 -7.48 17.28 -9.78
C PHE A 16 -6.30 17.91 -9.02
N SER A 17 -5.07 17.49 -9.31
CA SER A 17 -3.87 18.00 -8.64
C SER A 17 -3.60 19.47 -8.93
N ASN A 18 -3.77 19.92 -10.18
CA ASN A 18 -3.65 21.33 -10.56
C ASN A 18 -4.69 22.20 -9.83
N SER A 19 -5.88 21.64 -9.59
CA SER A 19 -6.93 22.34 -8.86
C SER A 19 -6.54 22.60 -7.39
N CYS A 20 -5.61 21.82 -6.82
CA CYS A 20 -5.12 21.96 -5.44
C CYS A 20 -4.17 23.16 -5.23
N GLU A 21 -3.72 23.82 -6.31
CA GLU A 21 -2.98 25.09 -6.21
C GLU A 21 -3.87 26.26 -5.80
N ASN A 22 -5.19 26.13 -6.02
CA ASN A 22 -6.17 27.10 -5.52
C ASN A 22 -6.34 26.97 -4.00
N ILE A 23 -6.26 28.08 -3.26
CA ILE A 23 -6.31 28.08 -1.80
C ILE A 23 -7.60 27.48 -1.20
N LEU A 24 -8.73 27.57 -1.91
CA LEU A 24 -10.01 27.00 -1.46
C LEU A 24 -10.02 25.48 -1.61
N LEU A 25 -9.47 24.96 -2.72
CA LEU A 25 -9.40 23.53 -3.01
C LEU A 25 -8.23 22.84 -2.31
N ASN A 26 -7.17 23.58 -1.96
CA ASN A 26 -6.00 23.09 -1.23
C ASN A 26 -6.41 22.36 0.07
N ARG A 27 -7.37 22.92 0.82
CA ARG A 27 -7.90 22.28 2.04
C ARG A 27 -8.60 20.95 1.75
N LEU A 28 -9.36 20.86 0.67
CA LEU A 28 -10.04 19.61 0.27
C LEU A 28 -9.02 18.56 -0.19
N CYS A 29 -8.03 18.97 -0.97
CA CYS A 29 -6.93 18.10 -1.39
C CYS A 29 -6.13 17.58 -0.19
N PHE A 30 -5.90 18.43 0.80
CA PHE A 30 -5.27 18.00 2.05
C PHE A 30 -6.12 16.96 2.81
N GLN A 31 -7.45 17.16 2.92
CA GLN A 31 -8.32 16.16 3.56
C GLN A 31 -8.28 14.82 2.81
N TYR A 32 -8.19 14.86 1.47
CA TYR A 32 -8.02 13.65 0.67
C TYR A 32 -6.67 12.96 0.93
N LEU A 33 -5.55 13.71 0.95
CA LEU A 33 -4.24 13.16 1.34
C LEU A 33 -4.29 12.53 2.73
N LYS A 34 -4.85 13.25 3.71
CA LYS A 34 -5.05 12.75 5.08
C LYS A 34 -5.83 11.45 5.10
N PHE A 35 -6.88 11.32 4.31
CA PHE A 35 -7.68 10.10 4.24
C PHE A 35 -6.92 8.92 3.61
N ILE A 36 -6.16 9.16 2.54
CA ILE A 36 -5.49 8.09 1.79
C ILE A 36 -4.23 7.58 2.49
N ASN A 37 -3.43 8.45 3.09
CA ASN A 37 -2.12 8.09 3.64
C ASN A 37 -1.83 8.67 5.03
N GLY A 38 -2.82 9.24 5.71
CA GLY A 38 -2.64 9.79 7.06
C GLY A 38 -1.88 11.13 7.13
N HIS A 39 -1.71 11.85 6.01
CA HIS A 39 -0.99 13.12 5.97
C HIS A 39 -1.42 14.12 7.06
N ARG A 40 -0.44 14.78 7.68
CA ARG A 40 -0.64 15.75 8.77
C ARG A 40 -0.36 17.17 8.32
N TYR A 41 -1.32 18.07 8.56
CA TYR A 41 -1.28 19.45 8.04
C TYR A 41 -0.14 20.27 8.63
N ASP A 42 0.16 20.02 9.91
CA ASP A 42 1.20 20.64 10.71
C ASP A 42 2.61 20.16 10.34
N GLU A 43 2.73 19.01 9.69
CA GLU A 43 4.01 18.39 9.31
C GLU A 43 4.35 18.60 7.83
N SER A 44 3.47 19.27 7.08
CA SER A 44 3.53 19.31 5.62
C SER A 44 3.67 20.74 5.08
N TYR A 45 4.45 20.89 4.01
CA TYR A 45 4.51 22.15 3.26
C TYR A 45 3.20 22.35 2.47
N ASN A 46 2.31 23.19 3.01
CA ASN A 46 0.95 23.38 2.50
C ASN A 46 0.87 24.06 1.13
N ASP A 47 1.92 24.81 0.77
CA ASP A 47 2.13 25.37 -0.57
C ASP A 47 2.47 24.30 -1.63
N ARG A 48 2.76 23.06 -1.21
CA ARG A 48 3.16 21.95 -2.10
C ARG A 48 2.13 20.83 -2.23
N ILE A 49 0.92 21.01 -1.70
CA ILE A 49 -0.16 20.00 -1.78
C ILE A 49 -0.46 19.59 -3.22
N GLY A 50 -0.48 20.54 -4.16
CA GLY A 50 -0.67 20.22 -5.59
C GLY A 50 0.42 19.28 -6.15
N ILE A 51 1.68 19.50 -5.75
CA ILE A 51 2.81 18.65 -6.13
C ILE A 51 2.65 17.25 -5.53
N TYR A 52 2.30 17.15 -4.24
CA TYR A 52 2.07 15.86 -3.58
C TYR A 52 0.94 15.10 -4.25
N MET A 53 -0.18 15.76 -4.55
CA MET A 53 -1.33 15.18 -5.24
C MET A 53 -0.98 14.68 -6.64
N ASN A 54 -0.22 15.46 -7.42
CA ASN A 54 0.15 15.09 -8.80
C ASN A 54 1.07 13.86 -8.86
N ASN A 55 1.87 13.65 -7.80
CA ASN A 55 2.79 12.53 -7.69
C ASN A 55 2.26 11.42 -6.78
N MET A 56 1.05 11.56 -6.25
CA MET A 56 0.40 10.49 -5.50
C MET A 56 -0.24 9.50 -6.48
N LEU A 57 -0.14 8.20 -6.17
CA LEU A 57 -0.75 7.13 -6.97
C LEU A 57 -0.26 7.13 -8.43
N THR A 58 1.05 7.18 -8.66
CA THR A 58 1.69 7.18 -10.00
C THR A 58 1.40 5.95 -10.87
N GLY A 59 0.61 5.00 -10.37
CA GLY A 59 0.16 3.82 -11.08
C GLY A 59 0.52 2.54 -10.33
N SER A 60 -0.37 1.55 -10.43
CA SER A 60 -0.17 0.18 -9.98
C SER A 60 -1.11 -0.73 -10.78
N SER A 61 -0.80 -2.02 -10.87
CA SER A 61 -1.71 -2.99 -11.48
C SER A 61 -2.95 -3.20 -10.62
N SER A 62 -4.09 -3.49 -11.27
CA SER A 62 -5.31 -3.92 -10.57
C SER A 62 -5.09 -5.19 -9.73
N TRP A 63 -4.20 -6.08 -10.20
CA TRP A 63 -3.81 -7.29 -9.47
C TRP A 63 -3.10 -6.97 -8.14
N ASN A 64 -2.25 -5.95 -8.08
CA ASN A 64 -1.62 -5.53 -6.83
C ASN A 64 -2.66 -5.02 -5.83
N SER A 65 -3.63 -4.20 -6.27
CA SER A 65 -4.74 -3.77 -5.41
C SER A 65 -5.59 -4.95 -4.93
N ALA A 66 -5.87 -5.92 -5.80
CA ALA A 66 -6.57 -7.15 -5.43
C ALA A 66 -5.78 -7.96 -4.39
N GLN A 67 -4.45 -8.03 -4.51
CA GLN A 67 -3.60 -8.70 -3.52
C GLN A 67 -3.70 -8.04 -2.14
N PHE A 68 -3.67 -6.71 -2.05
CA PHE A 68 -3.87 -6.02 -0.78
C PHE A 68 -5.24 -6.33 -0.17
N LEU A 69 -6.30 -6.36 -0.98
CA LEU A 69 -7.64 -6.75 -0.51
C LEU A 69 -7.67 -8.19 0.01
N GLN A 70 -7.01 -9.14 -0.67
CA GLN A 70 -6.92 -10.54 -0.20
C GLN A 70 -6.29 -10.64 1.19
N ILE A 71 -5.24 -9.86 1.46
CA ILE A 71 -4.59 -9.83 2.78
C ILE A 71 -5.56 -9.26 3.82
N LEU A 72 -6.22 -8.13 3.52
CA LEU A 72 -7.18 -7.50 4.43
C LEU A 72 -8.40 -8.38 4.73
N MET A 73 -8.85 -9.18 3.76
CA MET A 73 -9.97 -10.10 3.90
C MET A 73 -9.56 -11.45 4.51
N SER A 74 -8.27 -11.71 4.67
CA SER A 74 -7.79 -12.94 5.30
C SER A 74 -7.95 -12.87 6.83
N ASN A 75 -8.37 -13.98 7.44
CA ASN A 75 -8.60 -14.03 8.88
C ASN A 75 -7.33 -13.86 9.73
N ASP A 76 -6.15 -14.15 9.17
CA ASP A 76 -4.87 -14.14 9.88
C ASP A 76 -3.98 -12.92 9.53
N GLY A 77 -4.37 -12.15 8.51
CA GLY A 77 -3.62 -11.00 7.98
C GLY A 77 -2.22 -11.36 7.48
N GLN A 78 -1.94 -12.63 7.19
CA GLN A 78 -0.58 -13.08 6.88
C GLN A 78 -0.19 -12.66 5.45
N PRO A 79 1.00 -12.07 5.26
CA PRO A 79 1.53 -11.81 3.93
C PRO A 79 1.68 -13.12 3.17
N ARG A 80 1.04 -13.20 2.02
CA ARG A 80 1.04 -14.39 1.15
C ARG A 80 1.11 -13.99 -0.31
N HIS A 81 1.45 -14.97 -1.13
CA HIS A 81 1.36 -14.83 -2.57
C HIS A 81 -0.10 -14.63 -3.01
N PHE A 82 -0.31 -14.06 -4.20
CA PHE A 82 -1.64 -13.75 -4.73
C PHE A 82 -2.48 -15.02 -4.94
N ASP A 83 -3.73 -15.02 -4.51
CA ASP A 83 -4.64 -16.13 -4.80
C ASP A 83 -5.34 -15.93 -6.14
N PHE A 84 -5.14 -16.85 -7.09
CA PHE A 84 -5.88 -16.82 -8.34
C PHE A 84 -7.32 -17.32 -8.20
N PHE A 85 -7.69 -17.83 -7.03
CA PHE A 85 -8.98 -18.47 -6.74
C PHE A 85 -9.30 -19.64 -7.69
N ASP A 86 -8.26 -20.23 -8.26
CA ASP A 86 -8.30 -21.38 -9.15
C ASP A 86 -7.11 -22.29 -8.82
N GLU A 87 -7.38 -23.54 -8.47
CA GLU A 87 -6.34 -24.48 -8.05
C GLU A 87 -5.33 -24.75 -9.18
N GLN A 88 -5.74 -24.80 -10.44
CA GLN A 88 -4.83 -25.08 -11.56
C GLN A 88 -3.89 -23.90 -11.80
N LEU A 89 -4.40 -22.68 -11.76
CA LEU A 89 -3.59 -21.47 -11.85
C LEU A 89 -2.61 -21.36 -10.68
N ASN A 90 -3.08 -21.57 -9.44
CA ASN A 90 -2.19 -21.60 -8.27
C ASN A 90 -1.09 -22.66 -8.43
N ARG A 91 -1.42 -23.86 -8.93
CA ARG A 91 -0.42 -24.91 -9.18
C ARG A 91 0.61 -24.51 -10.23
N GLN A 92 0.19 -23.85 -11.30
CA GLN A 92 1.08 -23.34 -12.34
C GLN A 92 2.04 -22.28 -11.79
N HIS A 93 1.56 -21.42 -10.89
CA HIS A 93 2.36 -20.33 -10.32
C HIS A 93 3.21 -20.74 -9.11
N TYR A 94 2.82 -21.76 -8.35
CA TYR A 94 3.38 -22.08 -7.03
C TYR A 94 3.94 -23.50 -6.90
N ASN A 95 4.66 -23.96 -7.92
CA ASN A 95 5.35 -25.27 -7.92
C ASN A 95 4.41 -26.44 -7.56
N GLY A 96 3.19 -26.43 -8.12
CA GLY A 96 2.20 -27.47 -7.88
C GLY A 96 1.40 -27.31 -6.58
N GLN A 97 1.53 -26.22 -5.83
CA GLN A 97 0.68 -25.95 -4.67
C GLN A 97 -0.71 -25.47 -5.07
N LYS A 98 -1.76 -25.97 -4.39
CA LYS A 98 -3.16 -25.59 -4.65
C LYS A 98 -3.51 -24.19 -4.10
N THR A 99 -2.83 -23.80 -3.04
CA THR A 99 -3.04 -22.55 -2.32
C THR A 99 -1.76 -21.72 -2.36
N PRO A 100 -1.85 -20.37 -2.38
CA PRO A 100 -0.67 -19.55 -2.39
C PRO A 100 0.17 -19.72 -1.12
N PRO A 101 1.49 -19.86 -1.23
CA PRO A 101 2.35 -19.97 -0.06
C PRO A 101 2.36 -18.68 0.77
N ILE A 102 2.62 -18.83 2.06
CA ILE A 102 2.80 -17.72 3.01
C ILE A 102 4.26 -17.26 2.96
N TYR A 103 4.50 -15.95 3.01
CA TYR A 103 5.84 -15.43 3.19
C TYR A 103 6.28 -15.64 4.64
N ASN A 104 7.20 -16.59 4.86
CA ASN A 104 7.75 -16.82 6.18
C ASN A 104 8.78 -15.73 6.53
N ILE A 105 8.36 -14.76 7.35
CA ILE A 105 9.18 -13.62 7.79
C ILE A 105 10.45 -14.09 8.52
N SER A 106 10.43 -15.23 9.23
CA SER A 106 11.61 -15.78 9.90
C SER A 106 12.74 -16.17 8.94
N ASN A 107 12.46 -16.26 7.63
CA ASN A 107 13.49 -16.48 6.62
C ASN A 107 14.32 -15.22 6.32
N ILE A 108 13.91 -14.05 6.81
CA ILE A 108 14.71 -12.83 6.71
C ILE A 108 15.89 -12.94 7.67
N ARG A 109 17.08 -13.16 7.10
CA ARG A 109 18.34 -13.35 7.85
C ARG A 109 19.13 -12.07 8.11
N SER A 110 18.65 -10.92 7.63
CA SER A 110 19.36 -9.66 7.86
C SER A 110 19.26 -9.28 9.33
N GLU A 111 20.41 -9.08 9.97
CA GLU A 111 20.51 -8.60 11.36
C GLU A 111 20.50 -7.06 11.44
N HIS A 112 20.61 -6.37 10.30
CA HIS A 112 20.71 -4.92 10.20
C HIS A 112 19.44 -4.34 9.59
N ILE A 113 18.34 -4.36 10.35
CA ILE A 113 17.05 -3.81 9.94
C ILE A 113 16.64 -2.73 10.94
N ALA A 114 16.61 -1.48 10.48
CA ALA A 114 15.99 -0.39 11.22
C ALA A 114 14.51 -0.28 10.83
N ILE A 115 13.61 -0.33 11.81
CA ILE A 115 12.17 -0.17 11.60
C ILE A 115 11.78 1.22 12.10
N ILE A 116 11.35 2.08 11.17
CA ILE A 116 10.85 3.43 11.46
C ILE A 116 9.34 3.40 11.29
N TYR A 117 8.62 3.75 12.34
CA TYR A 117 7.16 3.74 12.36
C TYR A 117 6.61 4.86 13.24
N SER A 118 5.34 5.21 13.03
CA SER A 118 4.61 6.18 13.85
C SER A 118 3.50 5.48 14.62
N PRO A 119 3.27 5.82 15.91
CA PRO A 119 2.18 5.22 16.69
C PRO A 119 0.79 5.42 16.09
N ASN A 120 0.60 6.48 15.29
CA ASN A 120 -0.69 6.86 14.70
C ASN A 120 -0.77 6.58 13.20
N ASP A 121 0.08 5.69 12.67
CA ASP A 121 0.01 5.26 11.27
C ASP A 121 -1.28 4.44 11.03
N GLN A 122 -2.05 4.85 10.02
CA GLN A 122 -3.35 4.24 9.68
C GLN A 122 -3.20 2.96 8.85
N LEU A 123 -2.06 2.77 8.17
CA LEU A 123 -1.77 1.63 7.31
C LEU A 123 -0.87 0.63 8.03
N ASN A 124 0.15 1.11 8.75
CA ASN A 124 1.09 0.28 9.51
C ASN A 124 0.74 0.28 10.99
N LEU A 125 -0.33 -0.42 11.34
CA LEU A 125 -0.82 -0.46 12.71
C LEU A 125 0.26 -1.00 13.67
N MET A 126 0.35 -0.40 14.85
CA MET A 126 1.34 -0.77 15.88
C MET A 126 1.33 -2.27 16.20
N LYS A 127 0.15 -2.92 16.23
CA LYS A 127 0.02 -4.37 16.46
C LYS A 127 0.77 -5.20 15.42
N ASP A 128 0.76 -4.78 14.16
CA ASP A 128 1.35 -5.50 13.04
C ASP A 128 2.87 -5.25 13.00
N ILE A 129 3.30 -4.05 13.40
CA ILE A 129 4.71 -3.72 13.64
C ILE A 129 5.30 -4.55 14.79
N GLU A 130 4.62 -4.67 15.93
CA GLU A 130 5.12 -5.48 17.04
C GLU A 130 5.15 -6.98 16.67
N LYS A 131 4.16 -7.47 15.91
CA LYS A 131 4.20 -8.81 15.33
C LYS A 131 5.43 -8.99 14.44
N LEU A 132 5.70 -8.06 13.52
CA LEU A 132 6.88 -8.08 12.66
C LEU A 132 8.19 -8.09 13.48
N LYS A 133 8.31 -7.20 14.46
CA LYS A 133 9.48 -7.10 15.36
C LYS A 133 9.74 -8.39 16.13
N SER A 134 8.69 -9.05 16.63
CA SER A 134 8.83 -10.31 17.39
C SER A 134 9.36 -11.48 16.57
N VAL A 135 9.27 -11.42 15.24
CA VAL A 135 9.71 -12.48 14.32
C VAL A 135 11.06 -12.16 13.67
N LEU A 136 11.40 -10.88 13.55
CA LEU A 136 12.69 -10.44 13.02
C LEU A 136 13.79 -10.62 14.08
N ASN A 137 14.93 -11.17 13.67
CA ASN A 137 16.09 -11.38 14.53
C ASN A 137 17.02 -10.15 14.64
N GLY A 138 16.53 -8.96 14.28
CA GLY A 138 17.30 -7.71 14.35
C GLY A 138 17.56 -7.30 15.80
N LYS A 139 18.80 -6.92 16.10
CA LYS A 139 19.18 -6.36 17.41
C LYS A 139 19.02 -4.84 17.43
#